data_AF-A0A4E0QR19-F1
#
_entry.id   AF-A0A4E0QR19-F1
#
_cell.length_a   1.000
_cell.length_b   1.000
_cell.length_c   1.000
_cell.angle_alpha   90.00
_cell.angle_beta   90.00
_cell.angle_gamma   90.00
#
_symmetry.space_group_name_H-M   'P 1'
#
loop_
_entity.id
_entity.type
_entity.pdbx_description
1 polymer ?
#
loop_
_entity_poly.entity_id
_entity_poly.type
_entity_poly.pdbx_seq_one_letter_code
_entity_poly.pdbx_strand_id
1 'polypeptide(L)'
;NRYVSSDTRLGAICLAWCVLEGKASSTEISTKIRLRDEYLNYSEDNMTPSDKAFVELGKAATSIQKYVSVNEGSTSEQMKVFNICLETVNAVRNAPVPQNAPESLIYAVAGELENGLKDKAKYDKAKTKQFELCLKFAEQFVNEVWLKVMKGKMVSHSSLRVFGSIYRMAFLQTYIQHFKDKNEKN
;
A
#
# COMPACT_ATOMS: atom_id res chain seq x y z
N ASN A 1 -24.53 2.11 -10.37
CA ASN A 1 -24.60 1.89 -8.91
C ASN A 1 -25.16 0.51 -8.57
N ARG A 2 -24.38 -0.55 -8.80
CA ARG A 2 -24.75 -1.96 -8.49
C ARG A 2 -24.58 -2.36 -7.01
N TYR A 3 -24.21 -1.44 -6.12
CA TYR A 3 -23.99 -1.77 -4.71
C TYR A 3 -24.86 -0.95 -3.76
N VAL A 4 -25.76 -0.13 -4.32
CA VAL A 4 -26.58 0.84 -3.58
C VAL A 4 -28.03 0.35 -3.42
N SER A 5 -28.55 -0.42 -4.38
CA SER A 5 -29.93 -0.94 -4.32
C SER A 5 -30.03 -2.33 -3.67
N SER A 6 -31.15 -2.61 -3.03
CA SER A 6 -31.48 -3.91 -2.43
C SER A 6 -31.38 -5.06 -3.43
N ASP A 7 -31.81 -4.84 -4.67
CA ASP A 7 -31.83 -5.86 -5.73
C ASP A 7 -30.41 -6.25 -6.18
N THR A 8 -29.48 -5.31 -6.06
CA THR A 8 -28.09 -5.53 -6.44
C THR A 8 -27.21 -6.05 -5.28
N ARG A 9 -27.68 -5.93 -4.02
CA ARG A 9 -27.04 -6.58 -2.85
C ARG A 9 -27.14 -8.10 -2.91
N LEU A 10 -28.28 -8.64 -3.36
CA LEU A 10 -28.46 -10.08 -3.51
C LEU A 10 -27.46 -10.66 -4.51
N GLY A 11 -27.24 -9.98 -5.64
CA GLY A 11 -26.21 -10.36 -6.61
C GLY A 11 -24.80 -10.39 -6.00
N ALA A 12 -24.44 -9.37 -5.21
CA ALA A 12 -23.16 -9.32 -4.52
C ALA A 12 -23.00 -10.44 -3.46
N ILE A 13 -24.07 -10.77 -2.74
CA ILE A 13 -24.11 -11.87 -1.76
C ILE A 13 -24.00 -13.24 -2.46
N CYS A 14 -24.74 -13.46 -3.55
CA CYS A 14 -24.63 -14.68 -4.36
C CYS A 14 -23.22 -14.85 -4.95
N LEU A 15 -22.57 -13.76 -5.34
CA LEU A 15 -21.19 -13.79 -5.82
C LEU A 15 -20.18 -14.07 -4.70
N ALA A 16 -20.35 -13.49 -3.51
CA ALA A 16 -19.56 -13.83 -2.33
C ALA A 16 -19.74 -15.30 -1.93
N TRP A 17 -20.94 -15.85 -2.09
CA TRP A 17 -21.23 -17.27 -1.92
C TRP A 17 -20.48 -18.14 -2.95
N CYS A 18 -20.49 -17.75 -4.24
CA CYS A 18 -19.70 -18.42 -5.28
C CYS A 18 -18.16 -18.31 -5.08
N VAL A 19 -17.68 -17.36 -4.28
CA VAL A 19 -16.26 -17.27 -3.88
C VAL A 19 -15.90 -18.33 -2.84
N LEU A 20 -16.87 -18.79 -2.03
CA LEU A 20 -16.68 -19.74 -0.93
C LEU A 20 -16.86 -21.21 -1.35
N GLU A 21 -17.67 -21.50 -2.38
CA GLU A 21 -17.94 -22.88 -2.83
C GLU A 21 -17.34 -23.20 -4.23
N GLY A 22 -16.22 -23.94 -4.28
CA GLY A 22 -15.90 -24.85 -5.39
C GLY A 22 -15.01 -24.38 -6.55
N LYS A 23 -14.35 -25.36 -7.21
CA LYS A 23 -13.43 -25.19 -8.36
C LYS A 23 -14.17 -24.58 -9.55
N ALA A 24 -13.83 -23.34 -9.86
CA ALA A 24 -14.45 -22.56 -10.93
C ALA A 24 -13.86 -22.85 -12.31
N SER A 25 -14.70 -22.86 -13.34
CA SER A 25 -14.31 -22.81 -14.75
C SER A 25 -13.59 -21.50 -15.10
N SER A 26 -12.86 -21.44 -16.22
CA SER A 26 -12.13 -20.24 -16.66
C SER A 26 -13.02 -19.02 -16.87
N THR A 27 -14.25 -19.21 -17.37
CA THR A 27 -15.25 -18.14 -17.54
C THR A 27 -15.77 -17.63 -16.20
N GLU A 28 -15.92 -18.50 -15.20
CA GLU A 28 -16.29 -18.10 -13.85
C GLU A 28 -15.15 -17.37 -13.15
N ILE A 29 -13.89 -17.78 -13.36
CA ILE A 29 -12.70 -17.10 -12.81
C ILE A 29 -12.60 -15.67 -13.36
N SER A 30 -12.70 -15.50 -14.68
CA SER A 30 -12.64 -14.16 -15.31
C SER A 30 -13.80 -13.26 -14.87
N THR A 31 -15.01 -13.82 -14.73
CA THR A 31 -16.17 -13.11 -14.20
C THR A 31 -15.95 -12.71 -12.73
N LYS A 32 -15.39 -13.61 -11.90
CA LYS A 32 -15.03 -13.35 -10.50
C LYS A 32 -14.00 -12.23 -10.37
N ILE A 33 -12.96 -12.22 -11.21
CA ILE A 33 -11.94 -11.17 -11.22
C ILE A 33 -12.58 -9.82 -11.56
N ARG A 34 -13.32 -9.74 -12.67
CA ARG A 34 -13.97 -8.49 -13.11
C ARG A 34 -14.88 -7.88 -12.04
N LEU A 35 -15.68 -8.70 -11.37
CA LEU A 35 -16.64 -8.23 -10.35
C LEU A 35 -15.95 -7.83 -9.05
N ARG A 36 -14.87 -8.53 -8.68
CA ARG A 36 -14.00 -8.11 -7.59
C ARG A 36 -13.39 -6.74 -7.89
N ASP A 37 -12.88 -6.54 -9.10
CA ASP A 37 -12.28 -5.26 -9.50
C ASP A 37 -13.33 -4.13 -9.52
N GLU A 38 -14.54 -4.41 -10.02
CA GLU A 38 -15.67 -3.47 -9.98
C GLU A 38 -16.03 -3.07 -8.54
N TYR A 39 -16.09 -4.03 -7.62
CA TYR A 39 -16.34 -3.77 -6.20
C TYR A 39 -15.20 -2.98 -5.54
N LEU A 40 -13.95 -3.33 -5.82
CA LEU A 40 -12.79 -2.64 -5.26
C LEU A 40 -12.72 -1.20 -5.74
N ASN A 41 -12.95 -0.96 -7.04
CA ASN A 41 -13.00 0.38 -7.60
C ASN A 41 -14.12 1.20 -6.94
N TYR A 42 -15.33 0.65 -6.83
CA TYR A 42 -16.43 1.32 -6.12
C TYR A 42 -16.09 1.59 -4.65
N SER A 43 -15.50 0.61 -3.95
CA SER A 43 -15.13 0.77 -2.54
C SER A 43 -14.07 1.86 -2.37
N GLU A 44 -13.05 1.91 -3.22
CA GLU A 44 -11.99 2.91 -3.19
C GLU A 44 -12.51 4.32 -3.54
N ASP A 45 -13.46 4.43 -4.46
CA ASP A 45 -14.11 5.70 -4.82
C ASP A 45 -14.92 6.30 -3.66
N ASN A 46 -15.33 5.47 -2.70
CA ASN A 46 -16.10 5.90 -1.53
C ASN A 46 -15.28 5.93 -0.22
N MET A 47 -13.96 5.75 -0.29
CA MET A 47 -13.09 5.83 0.88
C MET A 47 -12.97 7.26 1.41
N THR A 48 -12.72 7.39 2.72
CA THR A 48 -12.33 8.69 3.26
C THR A 48 -10.97 9.10 2.67
N PRO A 49 -10.67 10.41 2.59
CA PRO A 49 -9.37 10.88 2.12
C PRO A 49 -8.19 10.29 2.92
N SER A 50 -8.40 10.01 4.22
CA SER A 50 -7.40 9.38 5.08
C SER A 50 -7.14 7.93 4.69
N ASP A 51 -8.20 7.14 4.49
CA ASP A 51 -8.06 5.73 4.10
C ASP A 51 -7.39 5.62 2.73
N LYS A 52 -7.80 6.49 1.78
CA LYS A 52 -7.24 6.54 0.43
C LYS A 52 -5.74 6.83 0.44
N ALA A 53 -5.27 7.76 1.28
CA ALA A 53 -3.84 8.05 1.40
C ALA A 53 -3.00 6.83 1.80
N PHE A 54 -3.47 6.03 2.77
CA PHE A 54 -2.75 4.80 3.18
C PHE A 54 -2.87 3.68 2.14
N VAL A 55 -4.00 3.55 1.46
CA VAL A 55 -4.18 2.58 0.36
C VAL A 55 -3.24 2.89 -0.80
N GLU A 56 -3.19 4.15 -1.23
CA GLU A 56 -2.31 4.60 -2.32
C GLU A 56 -0.84 4.48 -1.93
N LEU A 57 -0.49 4.75 -0.66
CA LEU A 57 0.86 4.53 -0.16
C LEU A 57 1.25 3.04 -0.19
N GLY A 58 0.35 2.16 0.24
CA GLY A 58 0.56 0.70 0.18
C GLY A 58 0.77 0.21 -1.26
N LYS A 59 -0.04 0.71 -2.20
CA LYS A 59 0.12 0.46 -3.64
C LYS A 59 1.49 0.92 -4.14
N ALA A 60 1.88 2.15 -3.82
CA ALA A 60 3.14 2.75 -4.24
C ALA A 60 4.36 1.98 -3.73
N ALA A 61 4.30 1.41 -2.52
CA ALA A 61 5.41 0.66 -1.95
C ALA A 61 5.79 -0.59 -2.78
N THR A 62 4.87 -1.15 -3.57
CA THR A 62 5.16 -2.27 -4.49
C THR A 62 6.10 -1.89 -5.65
N SER A 63 6.36 -0.59 -5.84
CA SER A 63 7.32 -0.07 -6.81
C SER A 63 8.75 -0.07 -6.29
N ILE A 64 8.96 0.07 -4.97
CA ILE A 64 10.30 0.17 -4.37
C ILE A 64 10.75 -1.10 -3.65
N GLN A 65 9.83 -1.85 -3.03
CA GLN A 65 10.14 -3.10 -2.33
C GLN A 65 9.88 -4.32 -3.24
N LYS A 66 10.81 -5.29 -3.23
CA LYS A 66 10.61 -6.63 -3.79
C LYS A 66 9.44 -7.31 -3.10
N TYR A 67 8.92 -8.37 -3.74
CA TYR A 67 7.88 -9.17 -3.13
C TYR A 67 8.26 -9.61 -1.73
N VAL A 68 7.29 -9.51 -0.84
CA VAL A 68 7.29 -10.24 0.41
C VAL A 68 6.13 -11.21 0.32
N SER A 69 6.44 -12.51 0.32
CA SER A 69 5.45 -13.58 0.26
C SER A 69 4.35 -13.34 1.31
N VAL A 70 3.09 -13.51 0.92
CA VAL A 70 1.94 -13.38 1.84
C VAL A 70 2.02 -14.42 2.96
N ASN A 71 2.49 -15.63 2.64
CA ASN A 71 2.52 -16.77 3.55
C ASN A 71 3.87 -16.96 4.25
N GLU A 72 4.97 -16.55 3.61
CA GLU A 72 6.32 -16.79 4.13
C GLU A 72 7.01 -15.52 4.61
N GLY A 73 6.49 -14.35 4.22
CA GLY A 73 7.03 -13.06 4.62
C GLY A 73 6.50 -12.63 5.99
N SER A 74 7.39 -12.19 6.86
CA SER A 74 7.00 -11.70 8.18
C SER A 74 6.19 -10.40 8.06
N THR A 75 5.30 -10.14 9.01
CA THR A 75 4.58 -8.85 9.10
C THR A 75 5.55 -7.67 9.11
N SER A 76 6.71 -7.82 9.77
CA SER A 76 7.76 -6.80 9.80
C SER A 76 8.29 -6.50 8.40
N GLU A 77 8.56 -7.52 7.58
CA GLU A 77 9.00 -7.31 6.19
C GLU A 77 7.91 -6.68 5.33
N GLN A 78 6.64 -7.06 5.52
CA GLN A 78 5.50 -6.47 4.79
C GLN A 78 5.29 -5.00 5.18
N MET A 79 5.70 -4.62 6.38
CA MET A 79 5.61 -3.25 6.92
C MET A 79 6.90 -2.43 6.78
N LYS A 80 7.96 -3.00 6.20
CA LYS A 80 9.32 -2.44 6.28
C LYS A 80 9.42 -1.00 5.77
N VAL A 81 8.93 -0.70 4.56
CA VAL A 81 8.89 0.66 4.02
C VAL A 81 8.16 1.62 4.96
N PHE A 82 6.99 1.22 5.46
CA PHE A 82 6.15 2.06 6.32
C PHE A 82 6.86 2.37 7.65
N ASN A 83 7.48 1.36 8.25
CA ASN A 83 8.23 1.51 9.49
C ASN A 83 9.44 2.43 9.31
N ILE A 84 10.22 2.25 8.24
CA ILE A 84 11.34 3.14 7.91
C ILE A 84 10.84 4.59 7.86
N CYS A 85 9.76 4.86 7.11
CA CYS A 85 9.23 6.21 6.98
C CYS A 85 8.84 6.83 8.34
N LEU A 86 8.12 6.09 9.19
CA LEU A 86 7.70 6.55 10.51
C LEU A 86 8.88 6.78 11.46
N GLU A 87 9.85 5.86 11.46
CA GLU A 87 11.06 5.96 12.28
C GLU A 87 11.89 7.17 11.85
N THR A 88 12.07 7.39 10.56
CA THR A 88 12.83 8.52 10.01
C THR A 88 12.21 9.86 10.38
N VAL A 89 10.92 10.08 10.11
CA VAL A 89 10.28 11.36 10.44
C VAL A 89 10.23 11.61 11.95
N ASN A 90 10.15 10.55 12.76
CA ASN A 90 10.24 10.68 14.20
C ASN A 90 11.68 11.05 14.64
N ALA A 91 12.69 10.37 14.10
CA ALA A 91 14.10 10.62 14.43
C ALA A 91 14.55 12.03 14.04
N VAL A 92 14.22 12.47 12.82
CA VAL A 92 14.59 13.79 12.29
C VAL A 92 13.96 14.94 13.11
N ARG A 93 12.76 14.72 13.64
CA ARG A 93 12.07 15.70 14.50
C ARG A 93 12.57 15.71 15.94
N ASN A 94 13.08 14.57 16.42
CA ASN A 94 13.65 14.45 17.76
C ASN A 94 15.16 14.69 17.78
N ALA A 95 15.77 15.06 16.64
CA ALA A 95 17.17 15.43 16.57
C ALA A 95 17.46 16.69 17.41
N PRO A 96 18.72 16.90 17.85
CA PRO A 96 19.11 18.09 18.62
C PRO A 96 18.73 19.42 17.94
N VAL A 97 18.77 19.44 16.61
CA VAL A 97 18.21 20.52 15.78
C VAL A 97 17.08 19.92 14.94
N PRO A 98 15.81 20.05 15.37
CA PRO A 98 14.67 19.46 14.67
C PRO A 98 14.53 19.97 13.24
N GLN A 99 14.51 19.07 12.26
CA GLN A 99 14.17 19.42 10.88
C GLN A 99 12.69 19.17 10.65
N ASN A 100 11.93 20.22 10.32
CA ASN A 100 10.48 20.13 10.10
C ASN A 100 10.04 20.60 8.70
N ALA A 101 10.97 21.13 7.89
CA ALA A 101 10.66 21.54 6.53
C ALA A 101 10.24 20.31 5.69
N PRO A 102 9.16 20.39 4.91
CA PRO A 102 8.68 19.26 4.09
C PRO A 102 9.78 18.64 3.24
N GLU A 103 10.59 19.44 2.56
CA GLU A 103 11.68 19.00 1.69
C GLU A 103 12.76 18.23 2.47
N SER A 104 13.11 18.70 3.67
CA SER A 104 14.06 18.00 4.55
C SER A 104 13.54 16.63 4.98
N LEU A 105 12.24 16.53 5.28
CA LEU A 105 11.61 15.25 5.62
C LEU A 105 11.58 14.30 4.42
N ILE A 106 11.28 14.82 3.22
CA ILE A 106 11.27 14.05 1.97
C ILE A 106 12.66 13.47 1.70
N TYR A 107 13.70 14.30 1.75
CA TYR A 107 15.08 13.84 1.51
C TYR A 107 15.56 12.85 2.56
N ALA A 108 15.23 13.07 3.83
CA ALA A 108 15.58 12.14 4.89
C ALA A 108 14.91 10.76 4.67
N VAL A 109 13.60 10.75 4.41
CA VAL A 109 12.86 9.50 4.15
C VAL A 109 13.38 8.80 2.89
N ALA A 110 13.64 9.53 1.81
CA ALA A 110 14.17 8.95 0.57
C ALA A 110 15.54 8.28 0.79
N GLY A 111 16.46 8.94 1.51
CA GLY A 111 17.78 8.39 1.84
C GLY A 111 17.71 7.17 2.74
N GLU A 112 16.85 7.18 3.76
CA GLU A 112 16.65 6.02 4.64
C GLU A 112 15.98 4.85 3.92
N LEU A 113 15.08 5.11 2.97
CA LEU A 113 14.50 4.05 2.14
C LEU A 113 15.52 3.41 1.20
N GLU A 114 16.38 4.22 0.56
CA GLU A 114 17.47 3.70 -0.28
C GLU A 114 18.40 2.78 0.53
N ASN A 115 18.79 3.20 1.73
CA ASN A 115 19.67 2.45 2.62
C ASN A 115 19.00 1.25 3.29
N GLY A 116 17.73 1.38 3.68
CA GLY A 116 16.98 0.38 4.42
C GLY A 116 16.49 -0.77 3.54
N LEU A 117 16.28 -0.53 2.24
CA LEU A 117 15.73 -1.53 1.33
C LEU A 117 16.75 -2.47 0.70
N LYS A 118 18.03 -2.09 0.52
CA LYS A 118 19.15 -2.93 0.01
C LYS A 118 18.72 -4.23 -0.72
N ASP A 119 18.82 -5.39 -0.05
CA ASP A 119 18.53 -6.72 -0.60
C ASP A 119 17.05 -6.93 -0.99
N LYS A 120 16.16 -6.18 -0.35
CA LYS A 120 14.73 -6.14 -0.58
C LYS A 120 14.30 -5.06 -1.56
N ALA A 121 15.21 -4.30 -2.17
CA ALA A 121 14.85 -3.30 -3.17
C ALA A 121 14.46 -3.94 -4.50
N LYS A 122 13.36 -3.51 -5.13
CA LYS A 122 12.87 -4.08 -6.41
C LYS A 122 13.87 -3.92 -7.55
N TYR A 123 14.66 -2.86 -7.50
CA TYR A 123 15.65 -2.52 -8.52
C TYR A 123 17.02 -2.41 -7.87
N ASP A 124 17.86 -3.43 -8.06
CA ASP A 124 19.22 -3.48 -7.49
C ASP A 124 20.30 -3.10 -8.53
N LYS A 125 19.97 -3.13 -9.82
CA LYS A 125 20.93 -3.03 -10.93
C LYS A 125 21.07 -1.62 -11.55
N ALA A 126 20.16 -0.70 -11.24
CA ALA A 126 20.17 0.66 -11.78
C ALA A 126 19.88 1.68 -10.66
N LYS A 127 20.93 2.12 -9.97
CA LYS A 127 20.85 3.02 -8.80
C LYS A 127 19.99 4.26 -9.04
N THR A 128 20.10 4.87 -10.22
CA THR A 128 19.31 6.05 -10.61
C THR A 128 17.80 5.82 -10.53
N LYS A 129 17.32 4.65 -10.96
CA LYS A 129 15.88 4.32 -10.96
C LYS A 129 15.36 4.03 -9.55
N GLN A 130 16.19 3.46 -8.68
CA GLN A 130 15.83 3.23 -7.29
C GLN A 130 15.72 4.57 -6.54
N PHE A 131 16.69 5.47 -6.73
CA PHE A 131 16.68 6.82 -6.15
C PHE A 131 15.39 7.58 -6.52
N GLU A 132 15.04 7.67 -7.80
CA GLU A 132 13.84 8.39 -8.26
C GLU A 132 12.55 7.83 -7.66
N LEU A 133 12.44 6.50 -7.56
CA LEU A 133 11.26 5.86 -6.98
C LEU A 133 11.18 6.04 -5.47
N CYS A 134 12.30 5.96 -4.75
CA CYS A 134 12.36 6.27 -3.32
C CYS A 134 11.99 7.72 -3.05
N LEU A 135 12.48 8.66 -3.87
CA LEU A 135 12.17 10.08 -3.74
C LEU A 135 10.67 10.35 -3.98
N LYS A 136 10.11 9.79 -5.07
CA LYS A 136 8.68 9.93 -5.37
C LYS A 136 7.80 9.31 -4.28
N PHE A 137 8.19 8.15 -3.75
CA PHE A 137 7.49 7.53 -2.64
C PHE A 137 7.56 8.39 -1.37
N ALA A 138 8.74 8.91 -1.05
CA ALA A 138 8.95 9.78 0.11
C ALA A 138 8.11 11.06 0.02
N GLU A 139 8.03 11.68 -1.15
CA GLU A 139 7.16 12.82 -1.42
C GLU A 139 5.69 12.50 -1.11
N GLN A 140 5.19 11.37 -1.62
CA GLN A 140 3.82 10.92 -1.35
C GLN A 140 3.60 10.67 0.15
N PHE A 141 4.53 9.99 0.83
CA PHE A 141 4.43 9.73 2.27
C PHE A 141 4.38 11.04 3.07
N VAL A 142 5.32 11.96 2.83
CA VAL A 142 5.42 13.19 3.61
C VAL A 142 4.20 14.08 3.38
N ASN A 143 3.79 14.27 2.13
CA ASN A 143 2.72 15.21 1.81
C ASN A 143 1.34 14.65 2.17
N GLU A 144 1.02 13.44 1.71
CA GLU A 144 -0.33 12.89 1.81
C GLU A 144 -0.60 12.19 3.14
N VAL A 145 0.41 11.57 3.75
CA VAL A 145 0.23 10.81 5.00
C VAL A 145 0.70 11.61 6.20
N TRP A 146 1.97 12.02 6.23
CA TRP A 146 2.53 12.67 7.40
C TRP A 146 1.91 14.05 7.66
N LEU A 147 1.93 14.94 6.66
CA LEU A 147 1.46 16.32 6.83
C LEU A 147 -0.07 16.41 6.79
N LYS A 148 -0.73 15.75 5.83
CA LYS A 148 -2.18 15.89 5.63
C LYS A 148 -3.02 15.03 6.57
N VAL A 149 -2.70 13.74 6.74
CA VAL A 149 -3.48 12.82 7.58
C VAL A 149 -3.03 12.87 9.04
N MET A 150 -1.73 12.74 9.29
CA MET A 150 -1.15 12.73 10.64
C MET A 150 -0.88 14.13 11.19
N LYS A 151 -1.12 15.19 10.41
CA LYS A 151 -0.97 16.60 10.83
C LYS A 151 0.43 16.93 11.35
N GLY A 152 1.45 16.30 10.76
CA GLY A 152 2.87 16.50 11.10
C GLY A 152 3.24 15.99 12.50
N LYS A 153 2.42 15.14 13.12
CA LYS A 153 2.63 14.61 14.47
C LYS A 153 2.41 13.11 14.50
N MET A 154 3.20 12.41 15.31
CA MET A 154 2.98 10.99 15.53
C MET A 154 1.61 10.79 16.18
N VAL A 155 0.83 9.87 15.63
CA VAL A 155 -0.49 9.53 16.19
C VAL A 155 -0.37 8.44 17.26
N SER A 156 -1.47 8.14 17.96
CA SER A 156 -1.46 7.10 18.99
C SER A 156 -1.07 5.73 18.43
N HIS A 157 -0.50 4.87 19.27
CA HIS A 157 -0.17 3.49 18.90
C HIS A 157 -1.38 2.72 18.35
N SER A 158 -2.58 2.93 18.92
CA SER A 158 -3.82 2.33 18.42
C SER A 158 -4.15 2.77 16.99
N SER A 159 -3.99 4.06 16.67
CA SER A 159 -4.25 4.60 15.34
C SER A 159 -3.20 4.13 14.34
N LEU A 160 -1.91 4.15 14.72
CA LEU A 160 -0.82 3.62 13.89
C LEU A 160 -1.04 2.15 13.53
N ARG A 161 -1.53 1.32 14.46
CA ARG A 161 -1.84 -0.08 14.19
C ARG A 161 -2.91 -0.24 13.11
N VAL A 162 -3.95 0.60 13.14
CA VAL A 162 -5.02 0.58 12.14
C VAL A 162 -4.50 1.08 10.79
N PHE A 163 -3.81 2.21 10.76
CA PHE A 163 -3.23 2.77 9.53
C PHE A 163 -2.22 1.82 8.88
N GLY A 164 -1.35 1.22 9.70
CA GLY A 164 -0.41 0.20 9.23
C GLY A 164 -1.11 -1.03 8.66
N SER A 165 -2.25 -1.43 9.23
CA SER A 165 -3.05 -2.54 8.70
C SER A 165 -3.66 -2.20 7.33
N ILE A 166 -4.19 -0.98 7.14
CA ILE A 166 -4.72 -0.51 5.85
C ILE A 166 -3.60 -0.51 4.79
N TYR A 167 -2.47 0.12 5.11
CA TYR A 167 -1.28 0.14 4.27
C TYR A 167 -0.84 -1.28 3.88
N ARG A 168 -0.72 -2.19 4.86
CA ARG A 168 -0.26 -3.56 4.65
C ARG A 168 -1.16 -4.32 3.70
N MET A 169 -2.47 -4.25 3.93
CA MET A 169 -3.44 -4.99 3.12
C MET A 169 -3.46 -4.46 1.68
N ALA A 170 -3.37 -3.13 1.49
CA ALA A 170 -3.24 -2.53 0.17
C ALA A 170 -1.95 -2.97 -0.55
N PHE A 171 -0.81 -2.99 0.15
CA PHE A 171 0.45 -3.48 -0.39
C PHE A 171 0.37 -4.94 -0.86
N LEU A 172 -0.12 -5.84 0.00
CA LEU A 172 -0.24 -7.27 -0.32
C LEU A 172 -1.23 -7.52 -1.46
N GLN A 173 -2.37 -6.84 -1.44
CA GLN A 173 -3.39 -6.97 -2.47
C GLN A 173 -2.88 -6.53 -3.84
N THR A 174 -2.20 -5.39 -3.91
CA THR A 174 -1.60 -4.86 -5.13
C THR A 174 -0.54 -5.80 -5.68
N TYR A 175 0.27 -6.37 -4.78
CA TYR A 175 1.27 -7.35 -5.19
C TYR A 175 0.63 -8.61 -5.79
N ILE A 176 -0.37 -9.19 -5.12
CA ILE A 176 -1.10 -10.37 -5.62
C ILE A 176 -1.64 -10.09 -7.03
N GLN A 177 -2.17 -8.89 -7.27
CA GLN A 177 -2.68 -8.51 -8.59
C GLN A 177 -1.57 -8.48 -9.65
N HIS A 178 -0.46 -7.79 -9.37
CA HIS A 178 0.68 -7.75 -10.29
C HIS A 178 1.26 -9.15 -10.60
N PHE A 179 1.25 -10.06 -9.64
CA PHE A 179 1.72 -11.43 -9.84
C PHE A 179 0.78 -12.24 -10.73
N LYS A 180 -0.55 -12.11 -10.55
CA LYS A 180 -1.56 -12.74 -11.41
C LYS A 180 -1.48 -12.22 -12.84
N ASP A 181 -1.45 -10.90 -13.03
CA ASP A 181 -1.37 -10.28 -14.35
C ASP A 181 -0.12 -10.68 -15.14
N LYS A 182 0.99 -10.97 -14.44
CA LYS A 182 2.24 -11.44 -15.05
C LYS A 182 2.16 -12.90 -15.48
N ASN A 183 1.46 -13.74 -14.73
CA ASN A 183 1.32 -15.17 -15.04
C ASN A 183 0.24 -15.45 -16.07
N GLU A 184 -0.75 -14.56 -16.26
CA GLU A 184 -1.78 -14.68 -17.30
C GLU A 184 -1.31 -14.19 -18.68
N LYS A 185 -0.19 -13.46 -18.75
CA LYS A 185 0.42 -12.96 -20.00
C LYS A 185 1.53 -13.86 -20.57
N ASN A 186 1.90 -14.93 -19.86
CA ASN A 186 2.88 -15.95 -20.28
C ASN A 186 2.18 -17.28 -20.51
#